data_AF-A0A6A7LMN2-F1
#
_entry.id   AF-A0A6A7LMN2-F1
#
_cell.length_a   1.000
_cell.length_b   1.000
_cell.length_c   1.000
_cell.angle_alpha   90.00
_cell.angle_beta   90.00
_cell.angle_gamma   90.00
#
_symmetry.space_group_name_H-M   'P 1'
#
loop_
_entity.id
_entity.type
_entity.pdbx_description
1 polymer ?
#
loop_
_entity_poly.entity_id
_entity_poly.type
_entity_poly.pdbx_seq_one_letter_code
_entity_poly.pdbx_strand_id
1 'polypeptide(L)'
;MATPVRILLVGFGRVGQAFARLLHEKHAQVANQFGLDLQLAGIASSRATWTPGRGKATLTAVLSHMQEGQGLDTLPGVTAGWDGARAIQSLAADILVEATVGGLADGEPCATHLRLALAQGWHAAVASKGALVRQYRELRELARRSNARLRFGAATAAALPTVDFAEFCLAGGSITRIEGILNGTCNFILTEMAHGRLTFEEALQAARARGIAEPDSRLDVEGLDTAAKLVLIANALWDADLRLDDVRVSSITGLRPADMIEAARAGGSLKLLGALWWEKAAGAGEPPRLHASVAPSALPPDHPLARVDGAEKGAVFETDTFGRLAIAGGASSPRGAAAALLRDVIHLARPTLADERRPRQGDR
;
A
#
# COMPACT_ATOMS: atom_id res chain seq x y z
N MET A 1 19.50 -22.25 -15.06
CA MET A 1 18.51 -21.14 -15.01
C MET A 1 17.96 -21.09 -13.60
N ALA A 2 17.68 -19.90 -13.05
CA ALA A 2 17.04 -19.80 -11.74
C ALA A 2 15.67 -20.50 -11.76
N THR A 3 15.29 -21.14 -10.65
CA THR A 3 13.95 -21.72 -10.50
C THR A 3 12.91 -20.60 -10.61
N PRO A 4 11.88 -20.73 -11.46
CA PRO A 4 10.89 -19.67 -11.62
C PRO A 4 10.07 -19.50 -10.34
N VAL A 5 9.86 -18.24 -9.95
CA VAL A 5 8.97 -17.85 -8.85
C VAL A 5 7.59 -17.57 -9.44
N ARG A 6 6.62 -18.38 -9.04
CA ARG A 6 5.26 -18.38 -9.58
C ARG A 6 4.37 -17.41 -8.81
N ILE A 7 3.72 -16.51 -9.52
CA ILE A 7 2.90 -15.44 -8.96
C ILE A 7 1.45 -15.66 -9.37
N LEU A 8 0.54 -15.80 -8.40
CA LEU A 8 -0.89 -15.71 -8.66
C LEU A 8 -1.36 -14.28 -8.42
N LEU A 9 -1.86 -13.60 -9.45
CA LEU A 9 -2.49 -12.29 -9.31
C LEU A 9 -3.99 -12.45 -9.09
N VAL A 10 -4.52 -11.95 -7.98
CA VAL A 10 -5.96 -11.93 -7.69
C VAL A 10 -6.44 -10.48 -7.63
N GLY A 11 -7.47 -10.16 -8.42
CA GLY A 11 -7.96 -8.80 -8.63
C GLY A 11 -7.34 -8.16 -9.86
N PHE A 12 -8.16 -7.98 -10.90
CA PHE A 12 -7.70 -7.51 -12.22
C PHE A 12 -8.30 -6.17 -12.65
N GLY A 13 -8.49 -5.29 -11.68
CA GLY A 13 -8.79 -3.87 -11.90
C GLY A 13 -7.57 -3.08 -12.37
N ARG A 14 -7.61 -1.74 -12.23
CA ARG A 14 -6.54 -0.84 -12.72
C ARG A 14 -5.15 -1.19 -12.18
N VAL A 15 -5.04 -1.48 -10.88
CA VAL A 15 -3.76 -1.84 -10.24
C VAL A 15 -3.26 -3.21 -10.69
N GLY A 16 -4.12 -4.24 -10.68
CA GLY A 16 -3.75 -5.59 -11.13
C GLY A 16 -3.31 -5.62 -12.59
N GLN A 17 -4.02 -4.91 -13.48
CA GLN A 17 -3.60 -4.78 -14.87
C GLN A 17 -2.27 -4.04 -15.02
N ALA A 18 -2.04 -2.97 -14.25
CA ALA A 18 -0.77 -2.26 -14.25
C ALA A 18 0.37 -3.15 -13.73
N PHE A 19 0.13 -3.99 -12.73
CA PHE A 19 1.08 -4.96 -12.22
C PHE A 19 1.43 -6.02 -13.25
N ALA A 20 0.45 -6.64 -13.90
CA ALA A 20 0.70 -7.64 -14.95
C ALA A 20 1.50 -7.06 -16.13
N ARG A 21 1.19 -5.83 -16.56
CA ARG A 21 1.98 -5.11 -17.59
C ARG A 21 3.41 -4.84 -17.11
N LEU A 22 3.56 -4.30 -15.91
CA LEU A 22 4.87 -3.93 -15.37
C LEU A 22 5.76 -5.14 -15.14
N LEU A 23 5.20 -6.25 -14.64
CA LEU A 23 5.92 -7.51 -14.46
C LEU A 23 6.46 -8.04 -15.79
N HIS A 24 5.67 -7.98 -16.86
CA HIS A 24 6.11 -8.36 -18.21
C HIS A 24 7.18 -7.40 -18.74
N GLU A 25 6.96 -6.08 -18.64
CA GLU A 25 7.91 -5.05 -19.07
C GLU A 25 9.27 -5.16 -18.38
N LYS A 26 9.27 -5.48 -17.08
CA LYS A 26 10.47 -5.50 -16.23
C LYS A 26 11.10 -6.87 -16.07
N HIS A 27 10.55 -7.92 -16.70
CA HIS A 27 11.01 -9.30 -16.55
C HIS A 27 12.52 -9.46 -16.77
N ALA A 28 13.04 -9.02 -17.93
CA ALA A 28 14.46 -9.12 -18.25
C ALA A 28 15.35 -8.30 -17.30
N GLN A 29 14.89 -7.10 -16.90
CA GLN A 29 15.62 -6.27 -15.95
C GLN A 29 15.72 -6.93 -14.58
N VAL A 30 14.61 -7.47 -14.07
CA VAL A 30 14.55 -8.16 -12.77
C VAL A 30 15.40 -9.43 -12.78
N ALA A 31 15.35 -10.21 -13.85
CA ALA A 31 16.19 -11.40 -14.02
C ALA A 31 17.67 -11.04 -14.00
N ASN A 32 18.09 -10.02 -14.77
CA ASN A 32 19.49 -9.63 -14.86
C ASN A 32 20.01 -8.98 -13.57
N GLN A 33 19.20 -8.14 -12.91
CA GLN A 33 19.64 -7.38 -11.74
C GLN A 33 19.57 -8.18 -10.45
N PHE A 34 18.59 -9.08 -10.33
CA PHE A 34 18.31 -9.78 -9.07
C PHE A 34 18.42 -11.30 -9.16
N GLY A 35 18.66 -11.86 -10.35
CA GLY A 35 18.70 -13.32 -10.54
C GLY A 35 17.35 -14.00 -10.35
N LEU A 36 16.25 -13.25 -10.46
CA LEU A 36 14.89 -13.72 -10.21
C LEU A 36 14.11 -13.89 -11.51
N ASP A 37 13.64 -15.11 -11.78
CA ASP A 37 12.69 -15.36 -12.86
C ASP A 37 11.26 -15.32 -12.31
N LEU A 38 10.60 -14.16 -12.42
CA LEU A 38 9.25 -13.94 -11.91
C LEU A 38 8.21 -14.25 -13.00
N GLN A 39 7.33 -15.21 -12.77
CA GLN A 39 6.35 -15.66 -13.76
C GLN A 39 4.92 -15.67 -13.20
N LEU A 40 3.93 -15.29 -14.02
CA LEU A 40 2.53 -15.43 -13.63
C LEU A 40 2.12 -16.90 -13.70
N ALA A 41 1.59 -17.44 -12.60
CA ALA A 41 0.87 -18.72 -12.59
C ALA A 41 -0.59 -18.56 -13.02
N GLY A 42 -1.15 -17.36 -12.87
CA GLY A 42 -2.49 -17.03 -13.31
C GLY A 42 -2.92 -15.61 -12.93
N ILE A 43 -4.05 -15.20 -13.49
CA ILE A 43 -4.74 -13.94 -13.18
C ILE A 43 -6.20 -14.29 -12.91
N ALA A 44 -6.66 -14.04 -11.69
CA ALA A 44 -8.04 -14.27 -11.28
C ALA A 44 -8.80 -12.93 -11.15
N SER A 45 -9.94 -12.84 -11.81
CA SER A 45 -10.99 -11.85 -11.54
C SER A 45 -12.03 -12.42 -10.58
N SER A 46 -13.12 -11.70 -10.34
CA SER A 46 -14.25 -12.23 -9.56
C SER A 46 -15.08 -13.28 -10.29
N ARG A 47 -14.85 -13.52 -11.59
CA ARG A 47 -15.68 -14.39 -12.43
C ARG A 47 -14.91 -15.37 -13.30
N ALA A 48 -13.61 -15.18 -13.49
CA ALA A 48 -12.81 -16.06 -14.32
C ALA A 48 -11.33 -16.00 -13.94
N THR A 49 -10.62 -17.06 -14.28
CA THR A 49 -9.17 -17.15 -14.11
C THR A 49 -8.50 -17.47 -15.43
N TRP A 50 -7.52 -16.65 -15.81
CA TRP A 50 -6.58 -16.95 -16.89
C TRP A 50 -5.37 -17.71 -16.32
N THR A 51 -4.93 -18.75 -17.02
CA THR A 51 -3.76 -19.56 -16.66
C THR A 51 -2.87 -19.70 -17.89
N PRO A 52 -1.57 -19.33 -17.83
CA PRO A 52 -0.67 -19.49 -18.95
C PRO A 52 -0.59 -20.95 -19.41
N GLY A 53 -0.54 -21.17 -20.73
CA GLY A 53 -0.50 -22.50 -21.33
C GLY A 53 -1.82 -23.28 -21.30
N ARG A 54 -2.85 -22.79 -20.58
CA ARG A 54 -4.20 -23.36 -20.62
C ARG A 54 -5.03 -22.58 -21.65
N GLY A 55 -5.50 -23.27 -22.68
CA GLY A 55 -6.24 -22.62 -23.78
C GLY A 55 -5.33 -21.84 -24.74
N LYS A 56 -5.90 -20.89 -25.49
CA LYS A 56 -5.18 -20.13 -26.54
C LYS A 56 -4.86 -18.68 -26.16
N ALA A 57 -5.38 -18.18 -25.04
CA ALA A 57 -5.23 -16.77 -24.65
C ALA A 57 -3.82 -16.48 -24.14
N THR A 58 -3.15 -15.51 -24.75
CA THR A 58 -1.86 -14.97 -24.28
C THR A 58 -2.08 -13.86 -23.26
N LEU A 59 -1.04 -13.51 -22.50
CA LEU A 59 -1.08 -12.34 -21.61
C LEU A 59 -1.42 -11.05 -22.38
N THR A 60 -0.89 -10.89 -23.59
CA THR A 60 -1.20 -9.77 -24.47
C THR A 60 -2.69 -9.71 -24.79
N ALA A 61 -3.29 -10.84 -25.16
CA ALA A 61 -4.73 -10.92 -25.43
C ALA A 61 -5.55 -10.56 -24.19
N VAL A 62 -5.17 -11.06 -23.01
CA VAL A 62 -5.81 -10.72 -21.72
C VAL A 62 -5.75 -9.21 -21.46
N LEU A 63 -4.59 -8.58 -21.65
CA LEU A 63 -4.40 -7.16 -21.38
C LEU A 63 -5.12 -6.25 -22.37
N SER A 64 -5.16 -6.64 -23.66
CA SER A 64 -5.91 -5.93 -24.70
C SER A 64 -7.42 -6.01 -24.46
N HIS A 65 -7.92 -7.20 -24.14
CA HIS A 65 -9.34 -7.43 -23.84
C HIS A 65 -9.84 -6.54 -22.69
N MET A 66 -9.05 -6.40 -21.62
CA MET A 66 -9.40 -5.51 -20.51
C MET A 66 -9.32 -4.02 -20.86
N GLN A 67 -8.46 -3.61 -21.81
CA GLN A 67 -8.38 -2.21 -22.26
C GLN A 67 -9.62 -1.77 -23.02
N GLU A 68 -10.28 -2.71 -23.69
CA GLU A 68 -11.57 -2.50 -24.36
C GLU A 68 -12.74 -2.42 -23.36
N GLY A 69 -12.48 -2.51 -22.05
CA GLY A 69 -13.49 -2.46 -21.00
C GLY A 69 -14.26 -3.76 -20.81
N GLN A 70 -13.81 -4.85 -21.45
CA GLN A 70 -14.46 -6.15 -21.33
C GLN A 70 -14.06 -6.89 -20.05
N GLY A 71 -14.95 -7.75 -19.55
CA GLY A 71 -14.66 -8.62 -18.41
C GLY A 71 -13.75 -9.79 -18.80
N LEU A 72 -12.88 -10.23 -17.89
CA LEU A 72 -12.00 -11.38 -18.15
C LEU A 72 -12.79 -12.65 -18.50
N ASP A 73 -13.99 -12.80 -17.96
CA ASP A 73 -14.92 -13.91 -18.19
C ASP A 73 -15.46 -14.00 -19.62
N THR A 74 -15.36 -12.94 -20.42
CA THR A 74 -15.79 -12.95 -21.82
C THR A 74 -14.66 -13.33 -22.78
N LEU A 75 -13.43 -13.47 -22.30
CA LEU A 75 -12.29 -13.84 -23.13
C LEU A 75 -12.25 -15.37 -23.38
N PRO A 76 -12.23 -15.83 -24.65
CA PRO A 76 -12.09 -17.25 -24.94
C PRO A 76 -10.77 -17.83 -24.40
N GLY A 77 -10.83 -19.02 -23.80
CA GLY A 77 -9.65 -19.73 -23.29
C GLY A 77 -9.29 -19.44 -21.84
N VAL A 78 -10.09 -18.66 -21.12
CA VAL A 78 -10.03 -18.56 -19.65
C VAL A 78 -10.89 -19.66 -19.00
N THR A 79 -10.69 -19.89 -17.71
CA THR A 79 -11.57 -20.77 -16.91
C THR A 79 -12.67 -19.93 -16.26
N ALA A 80 -13.86 -19.93 -16.85
CA ALA A 80 -15.03 -19.24 -16.31
C ALA A 80 -15.48 -19.84 -14.95
N GLY A 81 -16.01 -19.00 -14.07
CA GLY A 81 -16.46 -19.35 -12.72
C GLY A 81 -15.36 -19.52 -11.68
N TRP A 82 -14.07 -19.45 -12.06
CA TRP A 82 -12.98 -19.46 -11.10
C TRP A 82 -12.68 -18.04 -10.61
N ASP A 83 -13.18 -17.72 -9.42
CA ASP A 83 -12.82 -16.51 -8.69
C ASP A 83 -11.45 -16.63 -7.99
N GLY A 84 -11.07 -15.59 -7.24
CA GLY A 84 -9.79 -15.54 -6.52
C GLY A 84 -9.60 -16.70 -5.54
N ALA A 85 -10.61 -17.01 -4.72
CA ALA A 85 -10.54 -18.09 -3.75
C ALA A 85 -10.38 -19.45 -4.45
N ARG A 86 -11.16 -19.71 -5.51
CA ARG A 86 -11.05 -20.94 -6.29
C ARG A 86 -9.70 -21.07 -6.98
N ALA A 87 -9.17 -19.98 -7.53
CA ALA A 87 -7.86 -19.96 -8.15
C ALA A 87 -6.74 -20.30 -7.17
N ILE A 88 -6.76 -19.71 -5.96
CA ILE A 88 -5.78 -19.98 -4.90
C ILE A 88 -5.80 -21.46 -4.48
N GLN A 89 -6.98 -22.09 -4.45
CA GLN A 89 -7.12 -23.50 -4.08
C GLN A 89 -6.73 -24.47 -5.22
N SER A 90 -6.75 -24.01 -6.47
CA SER A 90 -6.65 -24.89 -7.65
C SER A 90 -5.33 -24.76 -8.42
N LEU A 91 -4.57 -23.70 -8.19
CA LEU A 91 -3.29 -23.44 -8.84
C LEU A 91 -2.14 -23.57 -7.84
N ALA A 92 -0.93 -23.80 -8.35
CA ALA A 92 0.29 -23.77 -7.54
C ALA A 92 1.05 -22.46 -7.80
N ALA A 93 1.27 -21.68 -6.75
CA ALA A 93 2.07 -20.46 -6.78
C ALA A 93 3.00 -20.40 -5.57
N ASP A 94 3.94 -19.47 -5.59
CA ASP A 94 4.87 -19.19 -4.49
C ASP A 94 4.50 -17.87 -3.81
N ILE A 95 3.93 -16.93 -4.58
CA ILE A 95 3.52 -15.60 -4.13
C ILE A 95 2.10 -15.28 -4.61
N LEU A 96 1.22 -14.90 -3.69
CA LEU A 96 -0.05 -14.23 -4.00
C LEU A 96 0.20 -12.72 -4.15
N VAL A 97 -0.23 -12.14 -5.25
CA VAL A 97 -0.40 -10.69 -5.39
C VAL A 97 -1.89 -10.38 -5.28
N GLU A 98 -2.27 -9.74 -4.18
CA GLU A 98 -3.65 -9.43 -3.83
C GLU A 98 -3.95 -7.95 -4.16
N ALA A 99 -4.76 -7.74 -5.19
CA ALA A 99 -5.12 -6.42 -5.73
C ALA A 99 -6.63 -6.28 -5.94
N THR A 100 -7.46 -7.00 -5.17
CA THR A 100 -8.90 -6.78 -5.19
C THR A 100 -9.28 -5.47 -4.52
N VAL A 101 -10.47 -4.97 -4.86
CA VAL A 101 -11.07 -3.84 -4.19
C VAL A 101 -11.91 -4.39 -3.04
N GLY A 102 -11.59 -3.99 -1.82
CA GLY A 102 -12.30 -4.36 -0.59
C GLY A 102 -12.43 -3.17 0.33
N GLY A 103 -13.57 -3.05 1.00
CA GLY A 103 -13.84 -1.95 1.93
C GLY A 103 -13.12 -2.11 3.27
N LEU A 104 -13.02 -1.02 4.03
CA LEU A 104 -12.53 -1.05 5.42
C LEU A 104 -13.53 -1.72 6.39
N ALA A 105 -14.77 -1.96 5.93
CA ALA A 105 -15.87 -2.46 6.75
C ALA A 105 -15.67 -3.92 7.21
N ASP A 106 -15.25 -4.80 6.30
CA ASP A 106 -15.04 -6.22 6.57
C ASP A 106 -13.66 -6.74 6.14
N GLY A 107 -13.04 -6.09 5.15
CA GLY A 107 -11.75 -6.50 4.58
C GLY A 107 -11.86 -7.62 3.54
N GLU A 108 -13.06 -8.02 3.17
CA GLU A 108 -13.29 -9.06 2.17
C GLU A 108 -13.30 -8.47 0.74
N PRO A 109 -12.96 -9.26 -0.30
CA PRO A 109 -12.55 -10.67 -0.28
C PRO A 109 -11.06 -10.89 0.04
N CYS A 110 -10.29 -9.81 0.24
CA CYS A 110 -8.85 -9.87 0.47
C CYS A 110 -8.49 -10.76 1.66
N ALA A 111 -9.18 -10.63 2.79
CA ALA A 111 -8.89 -11.44 3.97
C ALA A 111 -9.02 -12.95 3.69
N THR A 112 -10.08 -13.37 2.98
CA THR A 112 -10.24 -14.77 2.52
C THR A 112 -9.08 -15.21 1.63
N HIS A 113 -8.69 -14.40 0.64
CA HIS A 113 -7.57 -14.73 -0.24
C HIS A 113 -6.25 -14.91 0.53
N LEU A 114 -5.96 -14.00 1.47
CA LEU A 114 -4.74 -14.06 2.28
C LEU A 114 -4.73 -15.30 3.18
N ARG A 115 -5.85 -15.64 3.83
CA ARG A 115 -5.94 -16.87 4.64
C ARG A 115 -5.62 -18.11 3.81
N LEU A 116 -6.23 -18.23 2.63
CA LEU A 116 -6.05 -19.39 1.75
C LEU A 116 -4.60 -19.52 1.24
N ALA A 117 -3.97 -18.41 0.85
CA ALA A 117 -2.59 -18.44 0.33
C ALA A 117 -1.56 -18.67 1.44
N LEU A 118 -1.68 -17.95 2.56
CA LEU A 118 -0.75 -18.08 3.68
C LEU A 118 -0.85 -19.46 4.33
N ALA A 119 -2.04 -20.08 4.40
CA ALA A 119 -2.20 -21.45 4.88
C ALA A 119 -1.47 -22.49 4.01
N GLN A 120 -1.24 -22.20 2.73
CA GLN A 120 -0.45 -23.02 1.82
C GLN A 120 1.06 -22.72 1.87
N GLY A 121 1.50 -21.80 2.74
CA GLY A 121 2.88 -21.34 2.83
C GLY A 121 3.29 -20.34 1.75
N TRP A 122 2.35 -19.87 0.92
CA TRP A 122 2.65 -18.86 -0.09
C TRP A 122 2.91 -17.52 0.58
N HIS A 123 3.85 -16.76 0.04
CA HIS A 123 4.01 -15.37 0.43
C HIS A 123 2.88 -14.51 -0.14
N ALA A 124 2.68 -13.31 0.41
CA ALA A 124 1.65 -12.40 -0.09
C ALA A 124 2.14 -10.95 -0.17
N ALA A 125 1.87 -10.31 -1.32
CA ALA A 125 2.03 -8.87 -1.55
C ALA A 125 0.64 -8.24 -1.75
N VAL A 126 0.28 -7.25 -0.93
CA VAL A 126 -1.10 -6.75 -0.82
C VAL A 126 -1.19 -5.27 -1.16
N ALA A 127 -2.14 -4.90 -2.03
CA ALA A 127 -2.42 -3.51 -2.37
C ALA A 127 -3.64 -2.91 -1.66
N SER A 128 -4.55 -3.75 -1.16
CA SER A 128 -5.76 -3.31 -0.47
C SER A 128 -5.53 -3.15 1.04
N LYS A 129 -6.21 -2.17 1.65
CA LYS A 129 -6.03 -1.86 3.09
C LYS A 129 -6.99 -2.63 3.99
N GLY A 130 -8.19 -2.98 3.51
CA GLY A 130 -9.30 -3.45 4.34
C GLY A 130 -8.94 -4.62 5.24
N ALA A 131 -8.45 -5.72 4.64
CA ALA A 131 -8.05 -6.90 5.40
C ALA A 131 -6.92 -6.63 6.40
N LEU A 132 -5.96 -5.79 5.99
CA LEU A 132 -4.83 -5.46 6.83
C LEU A 132 -5.24 -4.57 8.01
N VAL A 133 -6.18 -3.64 7.82
CA VAL A 133 -6.65 -2.80 8.93
C VAL A 133 -7.44 -3.60 9.96
N ARG A 134 -8.22 -4.60 9.52
CA ARG A 134 -9.16 -5.32 10.38
C ARG A 134 -8.61 -6.63 10.95
N GLN A 135 -7.77 -7.32 10.20
CA GLN A 135 -7.29 -8.66 10.54
C GLN A 135 -5.76 -8.78 10.50
N TYR A 136 -5.01 -7.67 10.63
CA TYR A 136 -3.53 -7.68 10.57
C TYR A 136 -2.91 -8.78 11.42
N ARG A 137 -3.27 -8.82 12.71
CA ARG A 137 -2.68 -9.72 13.70
C ARG A 137 -2.90 -11.19 13.33
N GLU A 138 -4.14 -11.54 12.99
CA GLU A 138 -4.51 -12.88 12.54
C GLU A 138 -3.68 -13.31 11.32
N LEU A 139 -3.64 -12.45 10.29
CA LEU A 139 -2.94 -12.71 9.04
C LEU A 139 -1.41 -12.81 9.24
N ARG A 140 -0.86 -11.98 10.12
CA ARG A 140 0.58 -12.00 10.46
C ARG A 140 0.94 -13.25 11.24
N GLU A 141 0.13 -13.66 12.21
CA GLU A 141 0.32 -14.90 12.95
C GLU A 141 0.24 -16.12 12.02
N LEU A 142 -0.71 -16.14 11.09
CA LEU A 142 -0.81 -17.19 10.08
C LEU A 142 0.43 -17.24 9.19
N ALA A 143 0.89 -16.08 8.68
CA ALA A 143 2.12 -16.00 7.89
C ALA A 143 3.32 -16.59 8.66
N ARG A 144 3.51 -16.20 9.93
CA ARG A 144 4.58 -16.72 10.79
C ARG A 144 4.49 -18.25 10.95
N ARG A 145 3.30 -18.80 11.24
CA ARG A 145 3.09 -20.24 11.45
C ARG A 145 3.37 -21.07 10.19
N SER A 146 3.07 -20.53 9.02
CA SER A 146 3.30 -21.18 7.73
C SER A 146 4.68 -20.91 7.13
N ASN A 147 5.58 -20.24 7.84
CA ASN A 147 6.88 -19.76 7.32
C ASN A 147 6.73 -18.90 6.04
N ALA A 148 5.59 -18.23 5.90
CA ALA A 148 5.28 -17.30 4.84
C ALA A 148 5.57 -15.86 5.27
N ARG A 149 5.71 -14.97 4.29
CA ARG A 149 5.93 -13.54 4.51
C ARG A 149 4.79 -12.75 3.89
N LEU A 150 4.35 -11.72 4.60
CA LEU A 150 3.30 -10.80 4.20
C LEU A 150 3.89 -9.40 4.05
N ARG A 151 3.85 -8.84 2.84
CA ARG A 151 4.24 -7.44 2.53
C ARG A 151 3.05 -6.67 1.96
N PHE A 152 2.99 -5.39 2.26
CA PHE A 152 1.86 -4.52 1.91
C PHE A 152 2.27 -3.06 1.72
N GLY A 153 3.46 -2.83 1.19
CA GLY A 153 3.95 -1.47 0.92
C GLY A 153 3.09 -0.73 -0.11
N ALA A 154 2.43 -1.47 -1.01
CA ALA A 154 1.45 -0.89 -1.93
C ALA A 154 0.21 -0.31 -1.20
N ALA A 155 -0.20 -0.90 -0.08
CA ALA A 155 -1.38 -0.50 0.68
C ALA A 155 -1.14 0.73 1.60
N THR A 156 0.12 1.02 1.98
CA THR A 156 0.43 2.12 2.90
C THR A 156 0.49 3.48 2.21
N ALA A 157 1.33 3.64 1.19
CA ALA A 157 1.44 4.91 0.45
C ALA A 157 1.80 4.71 -1.03
N ALA A 158 1.52 3.51 -1.55
CA ALA A 158 1.83 3.09 -2.91
C ALA A 158 3.31 3.35 -3.26
N ALA A 159 3.58 4.35 -4.11
CA ALA A 159 4.91 4.64 -4.59
C ALA A 159 5.83 5.29 -3.54
N LEU A 160 5.29 5.87 -2.47
CA LEU A 160 6.10 6.39 -1.36
C LEU A 160 6.51 5.22 -0.44
N PRO A 161 7.81 4.89 -0.31
CA PRO A 161 8.25 3.67 0.38
C PRO A 161 8.29 3.88 1.91
N THR A 162 7.16 4.15 2.56
CA THR A 162 7.13 4.51 3.99
C THR A 162 7.67 3.40 4.90
N VAL A 163 7.10 2.20 4.80
CA VAL A 163 7.52 1.03 5.61
C VAL A 163 8.90 0.56 5.18
N ASP A 164 9.16 0.42 3.87
CA ASP A 164 10.47 -0.04 3.39
C ASP A 164 11.61 0.93 3.79
N PHE A 165 11.40 2.25 3.70
CA PHE A 165 12.40 3.22 4.12
C PHE A 165 12.71 3.08 5.61
N ALA A 166 11.68 2.94 6.45
CA ALA A 166 11.85 2.70 7.87
C ALA A 166 12.56 1.37 8.18
N GLU A 167 12.16 0.27 7.53
CA GLU A 167 12.75 -1.06 7.76
C GLU A 167 14.22 -1.14 7.32
N PHE A 168 14.57 -0.54 6.17
CA PHE A 168 15.88 -0.72 5.57
C PHE A 168 16.84 0.46 5.80
N CYS A 169 16.38 1.70 5.62
CA CYS A 169 17.25 2.87 5.70
C CYS A 169 17.46 3.37 7.13
N LEU A 170 16.53 3.06 8.03
CA LEU A 170 16.61 3.43 9.45
C LEU A 170 16.98 2.23 10.35
N ALA A 171 17.38 1.11 9.75
CA ALA A 171 17.85 -0.06 10.48
C ALA A 171 19.03 0.31 11.39
N GLY A 172 18.95 -0.09 12.67
CA GLY A 172 19.94 0.27 13.70
C GLY A 172 19.63 1.54 14.49
N GLY A 173 18.56 2.28 14.13
CA GLY A 173 17.99 3.36 14.91
C GLY A 173 16.59 3.04 15.43
N SER A 174 16.13 3.84 16.39
CA SER A 174 14.77 3.79 16.94
C SER A 174 13.97 4.98 16.43
N ILE A 175 12.88 4.72 15.73
CA ILE A 175 11.95 5.76 15.26
C ILE A 175 11.09 6.21 16.45
N THR A 176 11.15 7.49 16.79
CA THR A 176 10.40 8.09 17.91
C THR A 176 9.11 8.77 17.45
N ARG A 177 9.10 9.30 16.21
CA ARG A 177 7.95 9.96 15.60
C ARG A 177 7.94 9.78 14.09
N ILE A 178 6.75 9.63 13.52
CA ILE A 178 6.49 9.64 12.09
C ILE A 178 5.40 10.67 11.83
N GLU A 179 5.64 11.58 10.89
CA GLU A 179 4.65 12.53 10.40
C GLU A 179 4.47 12.33 8.90
N GLY A 180 3.26 12.46 8.37
CA GLY A 180 3.02 12.18 6.96
C GLY A 180 1.83 12.88 6.37
N ILE A 181 2.01 13.32 5.12
CA ILE A 181 0.93 13.63 4.19
C ILE A 181 0.71 12.36 3.37
N LEU A 182 -0.27 11.56 3.76
CA LEU A 182 -0.47 10.20 3.21
C LEU A 182 -1.65 10.11 2.23
N ASN A 183 -2.44 11.18 2.10
CA ASN A 183 -3.61 11.26 1.24
C ASN A 183 -3.46 12.37 0.19
N GLY A 184 -3.29 11.96 -1.07
CA GLY A 184 -3.09 12.90 -2.18
C GLY A 184 -4.33 13.73 -2.50
N THR A 185 -5.54 13.20 -2.29
CA THR A 185 -6.80 13.92 -2.52
C THR A 185 -6.92 15.12 -1.59
N CYS A 186 -6.70 14.92 -0.29
CA CYS A 186 -6.73 15.98 0.70
C CYS A 186 -5.61 16.99 0.48
N ASN A 187 -4.39 16.52 0.19
CA ASN A 187 -3.27 17.43 -0.08
C ASN A 187 -3.54 18.32 -1.29
N PHE A 188 -4.16 17.75 -2.33
CA PHE A 188 -4.55 18.48 -3.52
C PHE A 188 -5.60 19.54 -3.20
N ILE A 189 -6.67 19.18 -2.48
CA ILE A 189 -7.73 20.11 -2.06
C ILE A 189 -7.14 21.28 -1.27
N LEU A 190 -6.31 21.00 -0.26
CA LEU A 190 -5.67 22.04 0.56
C LEU A 190 -4.73 22.94 -0.25
N THR A 191 -4.02 22.37 -1.24
CA THR A 191 -3.17 23.13 -2.16
C THR A 191 -4.00 24.09 -3.01
N GLU A 192 -5.12 23.63 -3.60
CA GLU A 192 -5.99 24.48 -4.41
C GLU A 192 -6.69 25.57 -3.57
N MET A 193 -7.09 25.25 -2.34
CA MET A 193 -7.63 26.24 -1.40
C MET A 193 -6.60 27.33 -1.08
N ALA A 194 -5.33 26.95 -0.85
CA ALA A 194 -4.27 27.91 -0.55
C ALA A 194 -3.89 28.77 -1.76
N HIS A 195 -3.68 28.18 -2.94
CA HIS A 195 -3.21 28.89 -4.13
C HIS A 195 -4.33 29.66 -4.84
N GLY A 196 -5.50 29.04 -5.00
CA GLY A 196 -6.64 29.63 -5.69
C GLY A 196 -7.53 30.48 -4.79
N ARG A 197 -7.28 30.50 -3.47
CA ARG A 197 -8.15 31.12 -2.45
C ARG A 197 -9.60 30.59 -2.53
N LEU A 198 -9.72 29.31 -2.90
CA LEU A 198 -11.00 28.63 -3.11
C LEU A 198 -11.63 28.20 -1.80
N THR A 199 -12.96 28.09 -1.79
CA THR A 199 -13.66 27.35 -0.72
C THR A 199 -13.32 25.86 -0.79
N PHE A 200 -13.63 25.14 0.29
CA PHE A 200 -13.46 23.69 0.33
C PHE A 200 -14.26 23.00 -0.79
N GLU A 201 -15.50 23.42 -1.02
CA GLU A 201 -16.37 22.85 -2.04
C GLU A 201 -15.82 23.07 -3.45
N GLU A 202 -15.33 24.28 -3.75
CA GLU A 202 -14.73 24.60 -5.05
C GLU A 202 -13.48 23.76 -5.30
N ALA A 203 -12.60 23.62 -4.31
CA ALA A 203 -11.40 22.81 -4.40
C ALA A 203 -11.71 21.30 -4.54
N LEU A 204 -12.74 20.79 -3.84
CA LEU A 204 -13.23 19.43 -4.00
C LEU A 204 -13.77 19.18 -5.42
N GLN A 205 -14.51 20.13 -5.99
CA GLN A 205 -14.98 20.03 -7.38
C GLN A 205 -13.81 20.06 -8.37
N ALA A 206 -12.80 20.88 -8.14
CA ALA A 206 -11.58 20.90 -8.95
C ALA A 206 -10.83 19.55 -8.88
N ALA A 207 -10.77 18.92 -7.70
CA ALA A 207 -10.19 17.59 -7.53
C ALA A 207 -10.96 16.51 -8.30
N ARG A 208 -12.31 16.56 -8.28
CA ARG A 208 -13.17 15.64 -9.04
C ARG A 208 -13.02 15.83 -10.54
N ALA A 209 -13.00 17.07 -11.03
CA ALA A 209 -12.82 17.38 -12.45
C ALA A 209 -11.49 16.86 -13.01
N ARG A 210 -10.45 16.79 -12.17
CA ARG A 210 -9.13 16.24 -12.52
C ARG A 210 -9.02 14.72 -12.29
N GLY A 211 -10.09 14.07 -11.82
CA GLY A 211 -10.11 12.63 -11.52
C GLY A 211 -9.22 12.24 -10.33
N ILE A 212 -8.88 13.20 -9.46
CA ILE A 212 -8.10 12.98 -8.23
C ILE A 212 -9.04 12.49 -7.12
N ALA A 213 -10.23 13.08 -7.03
CA ALA A 213 -11.27 12.72 -6.06
C ALA A 213 -12.38 11.92 -6.76
N GLU A 214 -12.83 10.84 -6.13
CA GLU A 214 -14.00 10.07 -6.58
C GLU A 214 -15.32 10.79 -6.19
N PRO A 215 -16.47 10.43 -6.80
CA PRO A 215 -17.76 11.00 -6.41
C PRO A 215 -18.04 10.89 -4.91
N ASP A 216 -17.80 9.72 -4.32
CA ASP A 216 -17.72 9.55 -2.88
C ASP A 216 -16.26 9.67 -2.42
N SER A 217 -15.93 10.81 -1.80
CA SER A 217 -14.59 11.10 -1.25
C SER A 217 -14.59 11.10 0.29
N ARG A 218 -15.63 10.54 0.93
CA ARG A 218 -15.81 10.62 2.39
C ARG A 218 -14.58 10.09 3.15
N LEU A 219 -14.07 8.93 2.74
CA LEU A 219 -12.89 8.33 3.37
C LEU A 219 -11.63 9.21 3.29
N ASP A 220 -11.50 9.98 2.22
CA ASP A 220 -10.38 10.91 2.06
C ASP A 220 -10.58 12.12 2.96
N VAL A 221 -11.65 12.89 2.74
CA VAL A 221 -11.83 14.22 3.35
C VAL A 221 -12.13 14.17 4.85
N GLU A 222 -12.66 13.05 5.35
CA GLU A 222 -12.80 12.80 6.79
C GLU A 222 -11.51 12.29 7.44
N GLY A 223 -10.43 12.07 6.67
CA GLY A 223 -9.13 11.64 7.19
C GLY A 223 -8.99 10.15 7.48
N LEU A 224 -10.02 9.35 7.21
CA LEU A 224 -10.05 7.91 7.50
C LEU A 224 -9.05 7.10 6.66
N ASP A 225 -8.80 7.50 5.41
CA ASP A 225 -7.75 6.86 4.59
C ASP A 225 -6.35 7.09 5.18
N THR A 226 -6.05 8.30 5.66
CA THR A 226 -4.79 8.57 6.37
C THR A 226 -4.71 7.77 7.67
N ALA A 227 -5.80 7.69 8.45
CA ALA A 227 -5.84 6.93 9.70
C ALA A 227 -5.57 5.44 9.46
N ALA A 228 -6.20 4.85 8.44
CA ALA A 228 -5.96 3.47 8.03
C ALA A 228 -4.47 3.24 7.68
N LYS A 229 -3.83 4.18 7.00
CA LYS A 229 -2.41 4.09 6.64
C LYS A 229 -1.49 4.20 7.86
N LEU A 230 -1.82 5.05 8.84
CA LEU A 230 -1.09 5.10 10.11
C LEU A 230 -1.18 3.77 10.86
N VAL A 231 -2.37 3.16 10.92
CA VAL A 231 -2.57 1.83 11.49
C VAL A 231 -1.65 0.80 10.83
N LEU A 232 -1.61 0.78 9.49
CA LEU A 232 -0.74 -0.16 8.76
C LEU A 232 0.75 0.10 9.03
N ILE A 233 1.18 1.36 9.03
CA ILE A 233 2.59 1.73 9.28
C ILE A 233 3.00 1.36 10.71
N ALA A 234 2.19 1.72 11.71
CA ALA A 234 2.46 1.40 13.12
C ALA A 234 2.55 -0.11 13.36
N ASN A 235 1.59 -0.86 12.82
CA ASN A 235 1.54 -2.30 13.01
C ASN A 235 2.67 -3.03 12.25
N ALA A 236 3.06 -2.52 11.08
CA ALA A 236 4.21 -3.04 10.35
C ALA A 236 5.53 -2.86 11.12
N LEU A 237 5.78 -1.64 11.59
CA LEU A 237 7.07 -1.26 12.17
C LEU A 237 7.23 -1.68 13.63
N TRP A 238 6.15 -1.69 14.40
CA TRP A 238 6.22 -1.86 15.86
C TRP A 238 5.38 -3.02 16.41
N ASP A 239 4.66 -3.78 15.58
CA ASP A 239 3.68 -4.79 16.06
C ASP A 239 2.69 -4.19 17.09
N ALA A 240 2.32 -2.92 16.90
CA ALA A 240 1.69 -2.09 17.94
C ALA A 240 0.24 -2.48 18.30
N ASP A 241 -0.39 -3.39 17.56
CA ASP A 241 -1.83 -3.72 17.64
C ASP A 241 -2.74 -2.47 17.62
N LEU A 242 -2.29 -1.41 16.92
CA LEU A 242 -3.02 -0.16 16.77
C LEU A 242 -4.26 -0.40 15.91
N ARG A 243 -5.43 0.08 16.35
CA ARG A 243 -6.70 -0.02 15.62
C ARG A 243 -7.15 1.36 15.15
N LEU A 244 -8.10 1.39 14.22
CA LEU A 244 -8.66 2.65 13.72
C LEU A 244 -9.28 3.50 14.85
N ASP A 245 -9.96 2.86 15.80
CA ASP A 245 -10.60 3.55 16.93
C ASP A 245 -9.60 4.21 17.89
N ASP A 246 -8.32 3.82 17.83
CA ASP A 246 -7.23 4.42 18.61
C ASP A 246 -6.70 5.71 17.97
N VAL A 247 -7.06 5.99 16.70
CA VAL A 247 -6.57 7.17 15.96
C VAL A 247 -7.53 8.34 16.18
N ARG A 248 -7.02 9.46 16.68
CA ARG A 248 -7.80 10.70 16.75
C ARG A 248 -7.87 11.35 15.36
N VAL A 249 -9.06 11.52 14.81
CA VAL A 249 -9.24 12.01 13.44
C VAL A 249 -10.04 13.31 13.40
N SER A 250 -9.55 14.28 12.63
CA SER A 250 -10.23 15.55 12.32
C SER A 250 -10.28 15.79 10.81
N SER A 251 -11.47 16.17 10.33
CA SER A 251 -11.79 16.37 8.92
C SER A 251 -11.22 17.68 8.35
N ILE A 252 -11.02 17.73 7.02
CA ILE A 252 -10.72 18.98 6.29
C ILE A 252 -11.98 19.75 5.82
N THR A 253 -13.17 19.15 5.91
CA THR A 253 -14.42 19.68 5.30
C THR A 253 -14.87 21.03 5.85
N GLY A 254 -14.44 21.41 7.06
CA GLY A 254 -14.81 22.68 7.70
C GLY A 254 -13.81 23.82 7.51
N LEU A 255 -12.71 23.59 6.78
CA LEU A 255 -11.66 24.58 6.60
C LEU A 255 -12.10 25.69 5.66
N ARG A 256 -11.69 26.91 5.98
CA ARG A 256 -12.04 28.13 5.24
C ARG A 256 -10.81 28.71 4.56
N PRO A 257 -10.98 29.54 3.52
CA PRO A 257 -9.87 30.27 2.90
C PRO A 257 -9.06 31.10 3.92
N ALA A 258 -9.71 31.64 4.95
CA ALA A 258 -9.04 32.39 6.03
C ALA A 258 -8.00 31.56 6.78
N ASP A 259 -8.28 30.27 7.01
CA ASP A 259 -7.38 29.37 7.73
C ASP A 259 -6.11 29.09 6.90
N MET A 260 -6.24 29.01 5.57
CA MET A 260 -5.09 28.91 4.64
C MET A 260 -4.24 30.17 4.65
N ILE A 261 -4.89 31.34 4.64
CA ILE A 261 -4.23 32.64 4.65
C ILE A 261 -3.43 32.81 5.95
N GLU A 262 -3.97 32.38 7.09
CA GLU A 262 -3.28 32.44 8.38
C GLU A 262 -2.00 31.60 8.37
N ALA A 263 -2.06 30.35 7.91
CA ALA A 263 -0.88 29.51 7.77
C ALA A 263 0.17 30.12 6.83
N ALA A 264 -0.27 30.69 5.70
CA ALA A 264 0.62 31.35 4.74
C ALA A 264 1.27 32.63 5.29
N ARG A 265 0.57 33.40 6.14
CA ARG A 265 1.13 34.59 6.81
C ARG A 265 2.28 34.26 7.75
N ALA A 266 2.24 33.08 8.37
CA ALA A 266 3.34 32.55 9.17
C ALA A 266 4.49 31.97 8.32
N GLY A 267 4.42 32.10 6.99
CA GLY A 267 5.36 31.51 6.04
C GLY A 267 5.18 30.01 5.82
N GLY A 268 4.19 29.40 6.48
CA GLY A 268 3.93 27.97 6.49
C GLY A 268 2.88 27.52 5.47
N SER A 269 2.35 26.32 5.71
CA SER A 269 1.26 25.73 4.91
C SER A 269 0.32 24.92 5.80
N LEU A 270 -0.97 24.89 5.46
CA LEU A 270 -1.93 24.02 6.15
C LEU A 270 -2.02 22.67 5.43
N LYS A 271 -1.80 21.57 6.15
CA LYS A 271 -1.77 20.20 5.61
C LYS A 271 -2.62 19.26 6.47
N LEU A 272 -3.20 18.22 5.88
CA LEU A 272 -3.80 17.11 6.64
C LEU A 272 -2.65 16.19 7.09
N LEU A 273 -2.21 16.36 8.33
CA LEU A 273 -1.06 15.64 8.86
C LEU A 273 -1.50 14.40 9.63
N GLY A 274 -1.02 13.23 9.20
CA GLY A 274 -1.02 12.03 10.02
C GLY A 274 0.24 11.98 10.88
N ALA A 275 0.12 11.67 12.16
CA ALA A 275 1.24 11.57 13.08
C ALA A 275 1.17 10.31 13.94
N LEU A 276 2.32 9.67 14.15
CA LEU A 276 2.58 8.60 15.10
C LEU A 276 3.71 9.04 16.00
N TRP A 277 3.59 8.92 17.32
CA TRP A 277 4.71 9.21 18.22
C TRP A 277 4.64 8.40 19.51
N TRP A 278 5.81 8.09 20.04
CA TRP A 278 5.95 7.46 21.34
C TRP A 278 5.97 8.53 22.44
N GLU A 279 5.02 8.43 23.37
CA GLU A 279 5.08 9.16 24.63
C GLU A 279 5.96 8.38 25.61
N LYS A 280 6.91 9.07 26.22
CA LYS A 280 7.76 8.49 27.26
C LYS A 280 6.90 8.09 28.46
N ALA A 281 7.28 7.00 29.11
CA ALA A 281 6.66 6.57 30.36
C ALA A 281 6.60 7.71 31.38
N ALA A 282 5.43 7.91 32.01
CA ALA A 282 5.24 8.96 33.00
C ALA A 282 5.91 8.63 34.35
N GLY A 283 6.18 7.36 34.60
CA GLY A 283 6.84 6.87 35.82
C GLY A 283 7.71 5.63 35.59
N ALA A 284 8.47 5.25 36.63
CA ALA A 284 9.32 4.06 36.60
C ALA A 284 8.45 2.79 36.50
N GLY A 285 8.61 2.03 35.41
CA GLY A 285 7.93 0.76 35.19
C GLY A 285 6.72 0.81 34.24
N GLU A 286 6.32 1.99 33.76
CA GLU A 286 5.28 2.07 32.72
C GLU A 286 5.89 1.87 31.32
N PRO A 287 5.25 1.11 30.42
CA PRO A 287 5.69 1.02 29.04
C PRO A 287 5.42 2.35 28.30
N PRO A 288 6.26 2.72 27.32
CA PRO A 288 5.96 3.86 26.45
C PRO A 288 4.66 3.60 25.68
N ARG A 289 3.89 4.67 25.46
CA ARG A 289 2.60 4.58 24.77
C ARG A 289 2.72 5.16 23.36
N LEU A 290 2.25 4.40 22.37
CA LEU A 290 2.11 4.90 21.01
C LEU A 290 0.84 5.72 20.88
N HIS A 291 0.93 6.91 20.30
CA HIS A 291 -0.20 7.76 19.95
C HIS A 291 -0.31 7.91 18.44
N ALA A 292 -1.54 8.10 17.96
CA ALA A 292 -1.85 8.31 16.55
C ALA A 292 -2.89 9.43 16.37
N SER A 293 -2.66 10.32 15.42
CA SER A 293 -3.62 11.38 15.07
C SER A 293 -3.60 11.74 13.60
N VAL A 294 -4.73 12.21 13.09
CA VAL A 294 -4.89 12.81 11.76
C VAL A 294 -5.63 14.13 11.92
N ALA A 295 -5.00 15.26 11.60
CA ALA A 295 -5.65 16.56 11.72
C ALA A 295 -5.09 17.61 10.74
N PRO A 296 -5.91 18.59 10.31
CA PRO A 296 -5.40 19.82 9.71
C PRO A 296 -4.37 20.47 10.64
N SER A 297 -3.16 20.70 10.13
CA SER A 297 -2.02 21.19 10.90
C SER A 297 -1.29 22.27 10.11
N ALA A 298 -1.01 23.40 10.75
CA ALA A 298 -0.19 24.46 10.16
C ALA A 298 1.29 24.10 10.33
N LEU A 299 1.95 23.79 9.22
CA LEU A 299 3.37 23.43 9.19
C LEU A 299 4.22 24.68 8.95
N PRO A 300 5.28 24.93 9.74
CA PRO A 300 6.18 26.05 9.52
C PRO A 300 6.99 25.89 8.22
N PRO A 301 7.55 26.98 7.66
CA PRO A 301 8.25 26.97 6.36
C PRO A 301 9.42 25.99 6.26
N ASP A 302 10.10 25.73 7.37
CA ASP A 302 11.26 24.84 7.49
C ASP A 302 10.87 23.37 7.68
N HIS A 303 9.58 23.08 7.88
CA HIS A 303 9.09 21.73 7.95
C HIS A 303 9.21 21.04 6.58
N PRO A 304 9.85 19.85 6.45
CA PRO A 304 10.08 19.21 5.15
C PRO A 304 8.79 18.94 4.35
N LEU A 305 7.68 18.71 5.04
CA LEU A 305 6.37 18.48 4.42
C LEU A 305 5.61 19.76 4.00
N ALA A 306 6.08 20.95 4.39
CA ALA A 306 5.37 22.20 4.09
C ALA A 306 5.31 22.53 2.58
N ARG A 307 6.23 21.95 1.79
CA ARG A 307 6.31 22.14 0.33
C ARG A 307 5.81 20.94 -0.47
N VAL A 308 5.24 19.94 0.18
CA VAL A 308 4.67 18.78 -0.50
C VAL A 308 3.25 19.14 -0.95
N ASP A 309 3.12 19.51 -2.22
CA ASP A 309 1.89 20.08 -2.80
C ASP A 309 1.19 19.15 -3.80
N GLY A 310 -0.04 19.51 -4.15
CA GLY A 310 -0.85 18.78 -5.12
C GLY A 310 -1.18 17.38 -4.64
N ALA A 311 -1.12 16.40 -5.54
CA ALA A 311 -1.43 15.00 -5.23
C ALA A 311 -0.24 14.21 -4.65
N GLU A 312 0.89 14.88 -4.39
CA GLU A 312 2.08 14.25 -3.81
C GLU A 312 1.85 13.87 -2.34
N LYS A 313 2.69 12.94 -1.88
CA LYS A 313 2.74 12.47 -0.49
C LYS A 313 4.11 12.75 0.10
N GLY A 314 4.22 12.64 1.41
CA GLY A 314 5.51 12.68 2.09
C GLY A 314 5.44 12.11 3.49
N ALA A 315 6.60 11.71 4.00
CA ALA A 315 6.76 11.25 5.36
C ALA A 315 8.06 11.80 5.96
N VAL A 316 8.03 12.15 7.22
CA VAL A 316 9.16 12.54 8.04
C VAL A 316 9.29 11.54 9.18
N PHE A 317 10.52 11.08 9.39
CA PHE A 317 10.89 10.15 10.45
C PHE A 317 11.86 10.85 11.38
N GLU A 318 11.51 10.91 12.66
CA GLU A 318 12.41 11.32 13.72
C GLU A 318 12.95 10.09 14.43
N THR A 319 14.25 10.08 14.65
CA THR A 319 14.97 8.94 15.21
C THR A 319 15.93 9.39 16.30
N ASP A 320 16.33 8.45 17.15
CA ASP A 320 17.35 8.65 18.18
C ASP A 320 18.77 8.84 17.59
N THR A 321 19.08 8.22 16.44
CA THR A 321 20.44 8.15 15.89
C THR A 321 20.63 8.89 14.57
N PHE A 322 19.67 8.80 13.64
CA PHE A 322 19.79 9.39 12.30
C PHE A 322 19.22 10.81 12.21
N GLY A 323 18.74 11.36 13.32
CA GLY A 323 18.04 12.65 13.36
C GLY A 323 16.71 12.59 12.61
N ARG A 324 16.42 13.63 11.83
CA ARG A 324 15.15 13.82 11.10
C ARG A 324 15.37 13.58 9.61
N LEU A 325 14.73 12.56 9.05
CA LEU A 325 14.79 12.26 7.61
C LEU A 325 13.41 12.44 6.97
N ALA A 326 13.39 12.94 5.73
CA ALA A 326 12.17 13.15 4.98
C ALA A 326 12.23 12.45 3.63
N ILE A 327 11.11 11.83 3.24
CA ILE A 327 10.86 11.33 1.88
C ILE A 327 9.60 12.00 1.33
N ALA A 328 9.63 12.40 0.06
CA ALA A 328 8.51 13.03 -0.62
C ALA A 328 8.36 12.51 -2.05
N GLY A 329 7.13 12.52 -2.54
CA GLY A 329 6.77 12.05 -3.87
C GLY A 329 5.64 11.02 -3.83
N GLY A 330 5.52 10.25 -4.92
CA GLY A 330 4.61 9.11 -4.97
C GLY A 330 3.14 9.48 -5.12
N ALA A 331 2.84 10.50 -5.92
CA ALA A 331 1.48 10.75 -6.43
C ALA A 331 0.78 9.45 -6.85
N SER A 332 -0.50 9.34 -6.46
CA SER A 332 -1.27 8.11 -6.64
C SER A 332 -1.42 7.78 -8.12
N SER A 333 -0.98 6.59 -8.53
CA SER A 333 -1.20 6.07 -9.87
C SER A 333 -1.26 4.55 -9.86
N PRO A 334 -2.02 3.91 -10.78
CA PRO A 334 -2.02 2.45 -10.90
C PRO A 334 -0.63 1.87 -11.15
N ARG A 335 0.21 2.57 -11.93
CA ARG A 335 1.59 2.16 -12.19
C ARG A 335 2.47 2.29 -10.95
N GLY A 336 2.29 3.33 -10.13
CA GLY A 336 2.98 3.47 -8.84
C GLY A 336 2.63 2.37 -7.85
N ALA A 337 1.35 2.02 -7.73
CA ALA A 337 0.90 0.89 -6.90
C ALA A 337 1.44 -0.46 -7.42
N ALA A 338 1.44 -0.64 -8.75
CA ALA A 338 2.05 -1.80 -9.39
C ALA A 338 3.56 -1.90 -9.12
N ALA A 339 4.28 -0.77 -9.14
CA ALA A 339 5.71 -0.73 -8.82
C ALA A 339 5.98 -1.10 -7.35
N ALA A 340 5.11 -0.67 -6.43
CA ALA A 340 5.20 -1.06 -5.03
C ALA A 340 4.94 -2.56 -4.83
N LEU A 341 3.94 -3.12 -5.50
CA LEU A 341 3.71 -4.57 -5.53
C LEU A 341 4.92 -5.33 -6.11
N LEU A 342 5.51 -4.85 -7.21
CA LEU A 342 6.70 -5.48 -7.80
C LEU A 342 7.89 -5.44 -6.83
N ARG A 343 8.12 -4.33 -6.13
CA ARG A 343 9.13 -4.24 -5.08
C ARG A 343 8.89 -5.27 -3.98
N ASP A 344 7.65 -5.37 -3.50
CA ASP A 344 7.30 -6.33 -2.46
C ASP A 344 7.49 -7.77 -2.93
N VAL A 345 7.10 -8.10 -4.16
CA VAL A 345 7.34 -9.41 -4.80
C VAL A 345 8.84 -9.71 -4.90
N ILE A 346 9.68 -8.75 -5.31
CA ILE A 346 11.13 -8.93 -5.36
C ILE A 346 11.70 -9.22 -3.96
N HIS A 347 11.26 -8.49 -2.93
CA HIS A 347 11.68 -8.74 -1.55
C HIS A 347 11.23 -10.12 -1.03
N LEU A 348 10.04 -10.56 -1.43
CA LEU A 348 9.50 -11.87 -1.10
C LEU A 348 10.17 -13.01 -1.88
N ALA A 349 10.65 -12.76 -3.09
CA ALA A 349 11.34 -13.76 -3.91
C ALA A 349 12.81 -13.94 -3.52
N ARG A 350 13.42 -12.96 -2.83
CA ARG A 350 14.79 -13.07 -2.35
C ARG A 350 14.88 -14.05 -1.16
N PRO A 351 15.92 -14.92 -1.15
CA PRO A 351 16.26 -15.71 0.03
C PRO A 351 16.53 -14.82 1.23
N THR A 352 16.16 -15.27 2.41
CA THR A 352 16.60 -14.67 3.67
C THR A 352 17.89 -15.32 4.15
N LEU A 353 18.63 -14.64 5.04
CA LEU A 353 19.80 -15.24 5.72
C LEU A 353 19.43 -16.54 6.47
N ALA A 354 18.18 -16.69 6.90
CA ALA A 354 17.69 -17.91 7.52
C ALA A 354 17.52 -19.05 6.50
N ASP A 355 17.12 -18.74 5.26
CA ASP A 355 17.02 -19.70 4.16
C ASP A 355 18.40 -20.18 3.72
N GLU A 356 19.39 -19.29 3.71
CA GLU A 356 20.79 -19.62 3.36
C GLU A 356 21.49 -20.51 4.40
N ARG A 357 21.07 -20.45 5.66
CA ARG A 357 21.61 -21.26 6.77
C ARG A 357 20.95 -22.63 6.91
N ARG A 358 19.85 -22.91 6.19
CA ARG A 358 19.27 -24.26 6.16
C ARG A 358 20.16 -25.15 5.28
N PRO A 359 20.57 -26.35 5.75
CA PRO A 359 21.33 -27.26 4.91
C PRO A 359 20.52 -27.57 3.65
N ARG A 360 21.15 -27.44 2.48
CA ARG A 360 20.48 -27.75 1.21
C ARG A 360 20.09 -29.23 1.24
N GLN A 361 18.82 -29.54 0.97
CA GLN A 361 18.40 -30.94 0.78
C GLN A 361 19.18 -31.50 -0.41
N GLY A 362 20.20 -32.31 -0.12
CA GLY A 362 21.19 -32.79 -1.08
C GLY A 362 22.59 -33.02 -0.49
N ASP A 363 22.91 -32.40 0.65
CA ASP A 363 24.21 -32.60 1.34
C ASP A 363 24.19 -33.74 2.38
N ARG A 364 23.50 -34.86 2.09
CA ARG A 364 23.58 -36.10 2.90
C ARG A 364 23.72 -37.33 2.03
#